data_AF-A0A970XDT3-F1
#
_entry.id   AF-A0A970XDT3-F1
#
_cell.length_a   1.000
_cell.length_b   1.000
_cell.length_c   1.000
_cell.angle_alpha   90.00
_cell.angle_beta   90.00
_cell.angle_gamma   90.00
#
_symmetry.space_group_name_H-M   'P 1'
#
loop_
_entity.id
_entity.type
_entity.pdbx_description
1 polymer ?
#
loop_
_entity_poly.entity_id
_entity_poly.type
_entity_poly.pdbx_seq_one_letter_code
_entity_poly.pdbx_strand_id
1 'polypeptide(L)'
;IPNHRTPSDWLTRDHDVVEKYMADAVCGFVPSVALFSDMLGGIKFVGKKKNVEGMQKDLPVLFISGAEDPVGDYGAGPKKVYRLFRDAGMTDVTLKLYEGARHEVLNETNKEEVWQDVLEWLNSKYKPQEFNQ
;
A
#
# COMPACT_ATOMS: atom_id res chain seq x y z
N ILE A 1 -8.87 0.41 16.45
CA ILE A 1 -9.64 -0.79 16.06
C ILE A 1 -10.36 -1.30 17.31
N PRO A 2 -11.71 -1.30 17.33
CA PRO A 2 -12.46 -1.79 18.47
C PRO A 2 -12.21 -3.28 18.71
N ASN A 3 -12.15 -3.70 19.97
CA ASN A 3 -12.06 -5.11 20.39
C ASN A 3 -10.85 -5.89 19.82
N HIS A 4 -9.71 -5.22 19.61
CA HIS A 4 -8.45 -5.89 19.26
C HIS A 4 -8.02 -6.91 20.33
N ARG A 5 -7.52 -8.06 19.90
CA ARG A 5 -6.95 -9.13 20.74
C ARG A 5 -5.48 -8.85 21.05
N THR A 6 -4.77 -8.25 20.11
CA THR A 6 -3.34 -7.96 20.22
C THR A 6 -3.05 -6.51 19.80
N PRO A 7 -1.89 -5.95 20.20
CA PRO A 7 -1.44 -4.64 19.72
C PRO A 7 -1.21 -4.57 18.21
N SER A 8 -1.04 -5.71 17.54
CA SER A 8 -0.72 -5.82 16.10
C SER A 8 -1.93 -6.18 15.25
N ASP A 9 -3.14 -6.23 15.82
CA ASP A 9 -4.36 -6.56 15.07
C ASP A 9 -4.63 -5.58 13.92
N TRP A 10 -4.04 -4.39 13.93
CA TRP A 10 -4.14 -3.45 12.82
C TRP A 10 -3.44 -3.93 11.53
N LEU A 11 -2.63 -4.98 11.58
CA LEU A 11 -1.98 -5.56 10.40
C LEU A 11 -3.00 -6.22 9.47
N THR A 12 -3.81 -7.16 9.95
CA THR A 12 -4.71 -7.98 9.12
C THR A 12 -5.86 -8.53 9.98
N ARG A 13 -6.98 -8.94 9.37
CA ARG A 13 -8.03 -9.72 10.07
C ARG A 13 -7.64 -11.18 10.24
N ASP A 14 -6.62 -11.67 9.52
CA ASP A 14 -6.10 -13.03 9.65
C ASP A 14 -5.29 -13.17 10.95
N HIS A 15 -5.91 -13.77 11.97
CA HIS A 15 -5.28 -13.93 13.28
C HIS A 15 -4.02 -14.79 13.26
N ASP A 16 -3.96 -15.81 12.40
CA ASP A 16 -2.79 -16.69 12.32
C ASP A 16 -1.57 -15.92 11.77
N VAL A 17 -1.80 -14.96 10.88
CA VAL A 17 -0.74 -14.06 10.38
C VAL A 17 -0.26 -13.13 11.49
N VAL A 18 -1.18 -12.55 12.28
CA VAL A 18 -0.80 -11.68 13.41
C VAL A 18 0.02 -12.45 14.46
N GLU A 19 -0.37 -13.68 14.79
CA GLU A 19 0.38 -14.52 15.72
C GLU A 19 1.78 -14.85 15.20
N LYS A 20 1.91 -15.19 13.91
CA LYS A 20 3.22 -15.40 13.27
C LYS A 20 4.08 -14.14 13.32
N TYR A 21 3.52 -12.98 13.03
CA TYR A 21 4.22 -11.70 13.10
C TYR A 21 4.77 -11.43 14.51
N MET A 22 3.97 -11.67 15.56
CA MET A 22 4.39 -11.45 16.95
C MET A 22 5.43 -12.47 17.44
N ALA A 23 5.39 -13.70 16.91
CA ALA A 23 6.34 -14.74 17.27
C ALA A 23 7.67 -14.65 16.50
N ASP A 24 7.73 -13.87 15.42
CA ASP A 24 8.92 -13.73 14.60
C ASP A 24 9.95 -12.79 15.23
N ALA A 25 11.12 -13.32 15.56
CA ALA A 25 12.23 -12.57 16.16
C ALA A 25 12.82 -11.49 15.24
N VAL A 26 12.55 -11.54 13.93
CA VAL A 26 12.97 -10.47 13.00
C VAL A 26 11.93 -9.34 12.85
N CYS A 27 10.77 -9.47 13.50
CA CYS A 27 9.70 -8.48 13.49
C CYS A 27 9.61 -7.69 14.81
N GLY A 28 8.86 -6.58 14.81
CA GLY A 28 8.54 -5.81 16.02
C GLY A 28 9.71 -5.10 16.70
N PHE A 29 10.88 -5.03 16.08
CA PHE A 29 12.04 -4.34 16.66
C PHE A 29 11.77 -2.85 16.81
N VAL A 30 12.37 -2.24 17.84
CA VAL A 30 12.30 -0.79 18.04
C VAL A 30 13.28 -0.11 17.09
N PRO A 31 12.81 0.76 16.17
CA PRO A 31 13.70 1.46 15.26
C PRO A 31 14.69 2.37 16.01
N SER A 32 15.90 2.51 15.48
CA SER A 32 16.86 3.48 16.01
C SER A 32 16.38 4.91 15.74
N VAL A 33 16.90 5.89 16.49
CA VAL A 33 16.57 7.32 16.27
C VAL A 33 16.91 7.75 14.84
N ALA A 34 18.02 7.27 14.28
CA ALA A 34 18.40 7.54 12.89
C ALA A 34 17.38 6.97 11.91
N LEU A 35 16.96 5.70 12.10
CA LEU A 35 15.95 5.07 11.26
C LEU A 35 14.61 5.80 11.33
N PHE A 36 14.18 6.25 12.52
CA PHE A 36 12.98 7.08 12.67
C PHE A 36 13.09 8.42 11.94
N SER A 37 14.25 9.09 12.05
CA SER A 37 14.52 10.34 11.34
C SER A 37 14.42 10.17 9.83
N ASP A 38 15.05 9.13 9.30
CA ASP A 38 15.06 8.84 7.87
C ASP A 38 13.68 8.46 7.36
N MET A 39 12.93 7.65 8.10
CA MET A 39 11.56 7.26 7.77
C MET A 39 10.64 8.49 7.66
N LEU A 40 10.64 9.38 8.66
CA LEU A 40 9.82 10.59 8.65
C LEU A 40 10.24 11.56 7.53
N GLY A 41 11.55 11.68 7.30
CA GLY A 41 12.11 12.43 6.17
C GLY A 41 11.63 11.87 4.82
N GLY A 42 11.64 10.55 4.66
CA GLY A 42 11.15 9.83 3.49
C GLY A 42 9.67 10.05 3.24
N ILE A 43 8.82 9.90 4.27
CA ILE A 43 7.37 10.18 4.18
C ILE A 43 7.12 11.61 3.71
N LYS A 44 7.84 12.59 4.29
CA LYS A 44 7.75 14.00 3.86
C LYS A 44 8.24 14.18 2.42
N PHE A 45 9.28 13.47 2.01
CA PHE A 45 9.82 13.55 0.66
C PHE A 45 8.82 13.01 -0.38
N VAL A 46 8.28 11.81 -0.20
CA VAL A 46 7.35 11.21 -1.17
C VAL A 46 6.02 11.96 -1.28
N GLY A 47 5.60 12.64 -0.21
CA GLY A 47 4.38 13.46 -0.21
C GLY A 47 4.52 14.86 -0.83
N LYS A 48 5.73 15.30 -1.24
CA LYS A 48 5.93 16.62 -1.86
C LYS A 48 5.43 16.62 -3.30
N LYS A 49 4.52 17.55 -3.62
CA LYS A 49 4.00 17.76 -4.98
C LYS A 49 5.10 17.87 -6.02
N LYS A 50 6.14 18.68 -5.77
CA LYS A 50 7.30 18.84 -6.69
C LYS A 50 7.98 17.51 -7.06
N ASN A 51 8.03 16.55 -6.13
CA ASN A 51 8.67 15.26 -6.38
C ASN A 51 7.78 14.37 -7.25
N VAL A 52 6.47 14.36 -6.98
CA VAL A 52 5.48 13.67 -7.82
C VAL A 52 5.40 14.30 -9.22
N GLU A 53 5.52 15.63 -9.31
CA GLU A 53 5.63 16.35 -10.58
C GLU A 53 6.86 15.95 -11.40
N GLY A 54 7.92 15.46 -10.77
CA GLY A 54 9.12 14.94 -11.45
C GLY A 54 8.99 13.51 -11.99
N MET A 55 7.91 12.79 -11.69
CA MET A 55 7.69 11.42 -12.19
C MET A 55 7.32 11.39 -13.68
N GLN A 56 7.66 10.28 -14.35
CA GLN A 56 7.22 9.98 -15.71
C GLN A 56 5.69 9.89 -15.75
N LYS A 57 5.03 10.73 -16.57
CA LYS A 57 3.59 10.98 -16.51
C LYS A 57 2.73 9.82 -16.98
N ASP A 58 3.30 9.01 -17.87
CA ASP A 58 2.71 7.82 -18.47
C ASP A 58 3.05 6.55 -17.70
N LEU A 59 3.84 6.61 -16.61
CA LEU A 59 4.11 5.46 -15.75
C LEU A 59 2.82 5.05 -15.04
N PRO A 60 2.30 3.83 -15.25
CA PRO A 60 1.12 3.35 -14.55
C PRO A 60 1.39 3.16 -13.06
N VAL A 61 0.47 3.65 -12.21
CA VAL A 61 0.58 3.52 -10.75
C VAL A 61 -0.69 2.88 -10.18
N LEU A 62 -0.51 1.81 -9.42
CA LEU A 62 -1.57 1.18 -8.64
C LEU A 62 -1.36 1.48 -7.14
N PHE A 63 -2.37 2.08 -6.52
CA PHE A 63 -2.49 2.17 -5.07
C PHE A 63 -3.50 1.12 -4.59
N ILE A 64 -3.05 0.26 -3.68
CA ILE A 64 -3.91 -0.68 -2.94
C ILE A 64 -3.78 -0.41 -1.45
N SER A 65 -4.89 -0.48 -0.71
CA SER A 65 -4.91 -0.31 0.75
C SER A 65 -6.22 -0.88 1.31
N GLY A 66 -6.23 -1.25 2.59
CA GLY A 66 -7.46 -1.62 3.27
C GLY A 66 -8.27 -0.40 3.68
N ALA A 67 -9.60 -0.50 3.61
CA ALA A 67 -10.48 0.58 4.05
C ALA A 67 -10.42 0.80 5.58
N GLU A 68 -10.03 -0.23 6.33
CA GLU A 68 -9.93 -0.21 7.80
C GLU A 68 -8.48 -0.02 8.30
N ASP A 69 -7.55 0.38 7.42
CA ASP A 69 -6.14 0.63 7.77
C ASP A 69 -5.99 1.99 8.51
N PRO A 70 -5.63 2.00 9.81
CA PRO A 70 -5.42 3.24 10.55
C PRO A 70 -4.19 4.03 10.07
N VAL A 71 -3.18 3.39 9.47
CA VAL A 71 -1.99 4.08 8.94
C VAL A 71 -2.37 4.95 7.75
N GLY A 72 -3.30 4.46 6.93
CA GLY A 72 -3.87 5.16 5.78
C GLY A 72 -5.02 6.10 6.13
N ASP A 73 -5.28 6.41 7.41
CA ASP A 73 -6.44 7.18 7.86
C ASP A 73 -7.76 6.61 7.29
N TYR A 74 -7.92 5.29 7.42
CA TYR A 74 -9.14 4.57 7.01
C TYR A 74 -9.52 4.84 5.54
N GLY A 75 -8.51 4.78 4.67
CA GLY A 75 -8.63 5.01 3.23
C GLY A 75 -8.60 6.49 2.81
N ALA A 76 -8.68 7.46 3.73
CA ALA A 76 -8.59 8.88 3.38
C ALA A 76 -7.19 9.28 2.90
N GLY A 77 -6.14 8.70 3.50
CA GLY A 77 -4.74 8.86 3.12
C GLY A 77 -4.46 8.39 1.68
N PRO A 78 -4.73 7.12 1.32
CA PRO A 78 -4.63 6.63 -0.05
C PRO A 78 -5.41 7.46 -1.07
N LYS A 79 -6.65 7.88 -0.74
CA LYS A 79 -7.44 8.78 -1.60
C LYS A 79 -6.76 10.14 -1.80
N LYS A 80 -6.10 10.68 -0.77
CA LYS A 80 -5.32 11.93 -0.87
C LYS A 80 -4.09 11.77 -1.76
N VAL A 81 -3.36 10.65 -1.64
CA VAL A 81 -2.20 10.37 -2.48
C VAL A 81 -2.61 10.15 -3.94
N TYR A 82 -3.70 9.41 -4.19
CA TYR A 82 -4.29 9.26 -5.51
C TYR A 82 -4.55 10.62 -6.17
N ARG A 83 -5.22 11.55 -5.46
CA ARG A 83 -5.46 12.91 -5.94
C ARG A 83 -4.17 13.68 -6.20
N LEU A 84 -3.19 13.59 -5.29
CA LEU A 84 -1.88 14.22 -5.47
C LEU A 84 -1.21 13.79 -6.79
N PHE A 85 -1.28 12.52 -7.15
CA PHE A 85 -0.73 12.00 -8.40
C PHE A 85 -1.50 12.51 -9.62
N ARG A 86 -2.83 12.48 -9.57
CA ARG A 86 -3.69 13.03 -10.63
C ARG A 86 -3.44 14.54 -10.85
N ASP A 87 -3.38 15.31 -9.77
CA ASP A 87 -3.13 16.76 -9.79
C ASP A 87 -1.70 17.10 -10.26
N ALA A 88 -0.76 16.16 -10.14
CA ALA A 88 0.60 16.27 -10.68
C ALA A 88 0.72 15.84 -12.16
N GLY A 89 -0.40 15.50 -12.81
CA GLY A 89 -0.46 15.17 -14.24
C GLY A 89 -0.19 13.70 -14.57
N MET A 90 -0.19 12.79 -13.59
CA MET A 90 -0.08 11.35 -13.85
C MET A 90 -1.33 10.85 -14.59
N THR A 91 -1.14 10.23 -15.75
CA THR A 91 -2.24 9.90 -16.67
C THR A 91 -2.91 8.57 -16.35
N ASP A 92 -2.16 7.61 -15.80
CA ASP A 92 -2.63 6.26 -15.44
C ASP A 92 -2.40 5.99 -13.95
N VAL A 93 -3.42 6.32 -13.16
CA VAL A 93 -3.41 6.09 -11.71
C VAL A 93 -4.66 5.32 -11.34
N THR A 94 -4.49 4.20 -10.66
CA THR A 94 -5.56 3.35 -10.15
C THR A 94 -5.51 3.32 -8.63
N LEU A 95 -6.66 3.41 -7.96
CA LEU A 95 -6.78 3.21 -6.52
C LEU A 95 -7.84 2.14 -6.27
N LYS A 96 -7.48 1.08 -5.54
CA LYS A 96 -8.43 0.09 -5.01
C LYS A 96 -8.33 0.04 -3.48
N LEU A 97 -9.48 0.19 -2.84
CA LEU A 97 -9.63 0.02 -1.39
C LEU A 97 -10.41 -1.27 -1.13
N TYR A 98 -9.89 -2.12 -0.26
CA TYR A 98 -10.53 -3.38 0.10
C TYR A 98 -11.36 -3.19 1.37
N GLU A 99 -12.67 -3.35 1.23
CA GLU A 99 -13.61 -3.12 2.33
C GLU A 99 -13.38 -4.10 3.49
N GLY A 100 -13.31 -3.56 4.70
CA GLY A 100 -13.01 -4.32 5.92
C GLY A 100 -11.55 -4.80 6.06
N ALA A 101 -10.72 -4.74 5.00
CA ALA A 101 -9.32 -5.11 5.08
C ALA A 101 -8.51 -4.06 5.88
N ARG A 102 -7.46 -4.52 6.55
CA ARG A 102 -6.57 -3.66 7.36
C ARG A 102 -5.29 -3.33 6.58
N HIS A 103 -4.15 -3.22 7.27
CA HIS A 103 -2.91 -2.70 6.68
C HIS A 103 -2.26 -3.63 5.62
N GLU A 104 -2.12 -4.91 5.93
CA GLU A 104 -1.44 -5.91 5.10
C GLU A 104 -2.41 -6.61 4.14
N VAL A 105 -2.95 -5.87 3.18
CA VAL A 105 -3.94 -6.40 2.21
C VAL A 105 -3.47 -7.66 1.46
N LEU A 106 -2.15 -7.83 1.28
CA LEU A 106 -1.56 -9.02 0.65
C LEU A 106 -1.56 -10.27 1.55
N ASN A 107 -1.72 -10.09 2.87
CA ASN A 107 -1.81 -11.14 3.89
C ASN A 107 -3.21 -11.15 4.57
N GLU A 108 -4.20 -10.53 3.92
CA GLU A 108 -5.56 -10.43 4.45
C GLU A 108 -6.36 -11.70 4.19
N THR A 109 -7.50 -11.88 4.88
CA THR A 109 -8.38 -13.04 4.67
C THR A 109 -8.92 -13.14 3.24
N ASN A 110 -8.97 -12.03 2.49
CA ASN A 110 -9.31 -11.97 1.07
C ASN A 110 -8.08 -11.81 0.16
N LYS A 111 -6.87 -12.19 0.61
CA LYS A 111 -5.62 -12.05 -0.17
C LYS A 111 -5.68 -12.60 -1.59
N GLU A 112 -6.43 -13.66 -1.85
CA GLU A 112 -6.59 -14.21 -3.20
C GLU A 112 -7.27 -13.22 -4.16
N GLU A 113 -8.26 -12.47 -3.69
CA GLU A 113 -8.87 -11.35 -4.44
C GLU A 113 -7.81 -10.29 -4.74
N VAL A 114 -7.05 -9.88 -3.71
CA VAL A 114 -6.00 -8.86 -3.84
C VAL A 114 -4.93 -9.29 -4.84
N TRP A 115 -4.49 -10.54 -4.79
CA TRP A 115 -3.50 -11.08 -5.72
C TRP A 115 -4.03 -11.11 -7.15
N GLN A 116 -5.28 -11.52 -7.34
CA GLN A 116 -5.92 -11.56 -8.64
C GLN A 116 -6.06 -10.15 -9.24
N ASP A 117 -6.50 -9.17 -8.45
CA ASP A 117 -6.59 -7.77 -8.89
C ASP A 117 -5.25 -7.19 -9.31
N VAL A 118 -4.18 -7.47 -8.53
CA VAL A 118 -2.83 -7.02 -8.86
C VAL A 118 -2.35 -7.68 -10.16
N LEU A 119 -2.59 -8.98 -10.33
CA LEU A 119 -2.24 -9.72 -11.54
C LEU A 119 -2.98 -9.19 -12.77
N GLU A 120 -4.29 -8.97 -12.66
CA GLU A 120 -5.11 -8.41 -13.73
C GLU A 120 -4.67 -6.99 -14.08
N TRP A 121 -4.36 -6.17 -13.08
CA TRP A 121 -3.83 -4.84 -13.31
C TRP A 121 -2.50 -4.90 -14.06
N LEU A 122 -1.56 -5.74 -13.63
CA LEU A 122 -0.26 -5.92 -14.30
C LEU A 122 -0.44 -6.39 -15.75
N ASN A 123 -1.28 -7.40 -15.98
CA ASN A 123 -1.58 -7.90 -17.33
C ASN A 123 -2.22 -6.83 -18.22
N SER A 124 -3.03 -5.94 -17.65
CA SER A 124 -3.61 -4.80 -18.40
C SER A 124 -2.58 -3.76 -18.84
N LYS A 125 -1.43 -3.68 -18.15
CA LYS A 125 -0.32 -2.75 -18.49
C LYS A 125 0.71 -3.40 -19.39
N TYR A 126 0.81 -4.73 -19.37
CA TYR A 126 1.71 -5.48 -20.22
C TYR A 126 1.25 -5.43 -21.68
N LYS A 127 2.09 -4.86 -22.55
CA LYS A 127 1.94 -5.02 -24.00
C LYS A 127 2.89 -6.13 -24.43
N PRO A 128 2.39 -7.26 -24.96
CA PRO A 128 3.27 -8.27 -25.53
C PRO A 128 4.14 -7.62 -26.61
N GLN A 129 5.44 -7.86 -26.57
CA GLN A 129 6.30 -7.54 -27.70
C GLN A 129 5.94 -8.52 -28.83
N GLU A 130 5.37 -8.00 -29.92
CA GLU A 130 5.26 -8.77 -31.16
C GLU A 130 6.69 -9.04 -31.66
N PHE A 131 7.18 -10.25 -31.45
CA PHE A 131 8.34 -10.75 -32.16
C PHE A 131 7.89 -11.02 -33.60
N ASN A 132 8.11 -10.05 -34.49
CA ASN A 132 8.01 -10.29 -35.93
C ASN A 132 9.04 -11.37 -36.30
N GLN A 133 8.54 -12.52 -36.76
CA GLN A 133 9.32 -13.56 -37.45
C GLN A 133 9.73 -13.10 -38.85
#